data_AF-A0A8J4CJR6-F1
#
_entry.id   AF-A0A8J4CJR6-F1
#
_cell.length_a   1.000
_cell.length_b   1.000
_cell.length_c   1.000
_cell.angle_alpha   90.00
_cell.angle_beta   90.00
_cell.angle_gamma   90.00
#
_symmetry.space_group_name_H-M   'P 1'
#
loop_
_entity.id
_entity.type
_entity.pdbx_description
1 polymer ?
#
loop_
_entity_poly.entity_id
_entity_poly.type
_entity_poly.pdbx_seq_one_letter_code
_entity_poly.pdbx_strand_id
1 'polypeptide(L)'
;TLTLHRIANMTFPRWYPTATLLPSGMVTIMGGTVLPGASSAKNPIYEIWDPSNPTQLLFRRQSTGMITKTKDIYYPHTYVLPTGDLFMMCAAYGEITEPMNTTVRATLPSWFDVAPHLYMEYPYTGTSVMLPLTPDNGYTPEVVLFGGQYMGAYVNTTASSLALRITVKYNETT
;
A
#
# COMPACT_ATOMS: atom_id res chain seq x y z
N THR A 1 10.06 33.02 -1.36
CA THR A 1 10.04 32.57 0.06
C THR A 1 9.28 31.26 0.13
N LEU A 2 9.65 30.37 1.05
CA LEU A 2 8.97 29.08 1.23
C LEU A 2 8.14 29.16 2.51
N THR A 3 6.85 28.80 2.44
CA THR A 3 5.90 28.91 3.56
C THR A 3 5.10 27.62 3.69
N LEU A 4 4.85 27.20 4.93
CA LEU A 4 3.96 26.08 5.24
C LEU A 4 2.57 26.61 5.56
N HIS A 5 1.54 25.95 5.02
CA HIS A 5 0.15 26.29 5.27
C HIS A 5 -0.61 25.05 5.73
N ARG A 6 -1.49 25.24 6.72
CA ARG A 6 -2.46 24.21 7.09
C ARG A 6 -3.54 24.14 6.01
N ILE A 7 -3.81 22.95 5.49
CA ILE A 7 -4.78 22.72 4.40
C ILE A 7 -6.10 22.11 4.88
N ALA A 8 -6.04 20.95 5.54
CA ALA A 8 -7.20 20.21 6.06
C ALA A 8 -6.78 19.37 7.27
N ASN A 9 -7.77 18.88 8.02
CA ASN A 9 -7.57 17.80 8.98
C ASN A 9 -7.98 16.48 8.33
N MET A 10 -7.19 15.43 8.50
CA MET A 10 -7.67 14.07 8.23
C MET A 10 -8.83 13.75 9.17
N THR A 11 -9.81 13.03 8.64
CA THR A 11 -10.99 12.54 9.37
C THR A 11 -10.58 11.49 10.41
N PHE A 12 -9.57 10.68 10.10
CA PHE A 12 -9.00 9.69 11.00
C PHE A 12 -7.50 9.98 11.24
N PRO A 13 -7.04 10.14 12.48
CA PRO A 13 -5.61 10.28 12.77
C PRO A 13 -4.81 9.04 12.34
N ARG A 14 -3.60 9.23 11.81
CA ARG A 14 -2.78 8.15 11.25
C ARG A 14 -1.32 8.24 11.70
N TRP A 15 -0.86 7.21 12.40
CA TRP A 15 0.55 6.81 12.49
C TRP A 15 0.88 5.86 11.34
N TYR A 16 1.98 6.07 10.64
CA TYR A 16 2.47 5.22 9.55
C TYR A 16 1.55 5.05 8.32
N PRO A 17 0.93 6.13 7.79
CA PRO A 17 0.18 6.06 6.54
C PRO A 17 1.10 6.03 5.31
N THR A 18 0.57 5.57 4.17
CA THR A 18 1.15 5.81 2.84
C THR A 18 0.26 6.78 2.06
N ALA A 19 0.87 7.75 1.38
CA ALA A 19 0.20 8.64 0.45
C ALA A 19 0.58 8.30 -1.00
N THR A 20 -0.39 8.20 -1.91
CA THR A 20 -0.17 7.84 -3.32
C THR A 20 -0.83 8.87 -4.24
N LEU A 21 -0.03 9.51 -5.10
CA LEU A 21 -0.54 10.41 -6.13
C LEU A 21 -1.22 9.59 -7.25
N LEU A 22 -2.45 9.96 -7.60
CA LEU A 22 -3.22 9.36 -8.68
C LEU A 22 -3.02 10.13 -10.00
N PRO A 23 -3.33 9.51 -11.17
CA PRO A 23 -3.30 10.21 -12.46
C PRO A 23 -4.20 11.44 -12.54
N SER A 24 -5.27 11.48 -11.73
CA SER A 24 -6.18 12.63 -11.63
C SER A 24 -5.56 13.83 -10.90
N GLY A 25 -4.40 13.67 -10.26
CA GLY A 25 -3.81 14.67 -9.36
C GLY A 25 -4.31 14.58 -7.91
N MET A 26 -5.32 13.77 -7.63
CA MET A 26 -5.76 13.47 -6.26
C MET A 26 -4.77 12.54 -5.55
N VAL A 27 -4.81 12.51 -4.23
CA VAL A 27 -3.90 11.72 -3.39
C VAL A 27 -4.71 10.76 -2.52
N THR A 28 -4.46 9.46 -2.63
CA THR A 28 -4.99 8.49 -1.66
C THR A 28 -4.08 8.45 -0.43
N ILE A 29 -4.68 8.36 0.74
CA ILE A 29 -3.99 8.29 2.04
C ILE A 29 -4.51 7.05 2.75
N MET A 30 -3.65 6.04 2.85
CA MET A 30 -4.02 4.70 3.28
C MET A 30 -3.31 4.28 4.56
N GLY A 31 -4.03 3.51 5.37
CA GLY A 31 -3.46 2.74 6.46
C GLY A 31 -3.18 3.58 7.69
N GLY A 32 -2.23 3.10 8.46
CA GLY A 32 -1.88 3.61 9.75
C GLY A 32 -2.89 3.30 10.85
N THR A 33 -2.59 3.82 12.04
CA THR A 33 -3.40 3.64 13.26
C THR A 33 -3.59 4.96 13.99
N VAL A 34 -4.57 4.99 14.90
CA VAL A 34 -4.84 6.19 15.72
C VAL A 34 -3.75 6.46 16.76
N LEU A 35 -2.97 5.45 17.17
CA LEU A 35 -1.93 5.53 18.19
C LEU A 35 -0.68 4.75 17.76
N PRO A 36 0.52 5.11 18.23
CA PRO A 36 1.71 4.32 17.93
C PRO A 36 1.67 2.96 18.66
N GLY A 37 2.24 1.94 18.03
CA GLY A 37 2.40 0.61 18.63
C GLY A 37 1.53 -0.47 17.99
N ALA A 38 2.05 -1.70 18.01
CA ALA A 38 1.35 -2.87 17.47
C ALA A 38 -0.01 -3.07 18.15
N SER A 39 -1.01 -3.51 17.39
CA SER A 39 -2.39 -3.73 17.87
C SER A 39 -3.18 -2.47 18.25
N SER A 40 -2.68 -1.28 17.94
CA SER A 40 -3.50 -0.07 17.96
C SER A 40 -4.59 -0.16 16.88
N ALA A 41 -5.69 0.58 17.04
CA ALA A 41 -6.82 0.46 16.12
C ALA A 41 -6.41 0.89 14.70
N LYS A 42 -6.22 -0.10 13.81
CA LYS A 42 -5.91 0.14 12.39
C LYS A 42 -7.03 0.91 11.75
N ASN A 43 -6.66 1.90 10.93
CA ASN A 43 -7.62 2.77 10.30
C ASN A 43 -8.46 1.99 9.30
N PRO A 44 -9.78 1.90 9.51
CA PRO A 44 -10.62 1.06 8.67
C PRO A 44 -11.03 1.75 7.38
N ILE A 45 -10.55 2.98 7.18
CA ILE A 45 -10.83 3.82 6.04
C ILE A 45 -9.53 4.25 5.34
N TYR A 46 -9.62 4.49 4.04
CA TYR A 46 -8.65 5.31 3.32
C TYR A 46 -9.31 6.64 2.97
N GLU A 47 -8.48 7.66 2.86
CA GLU A 47 -8.92 9.02 2.52
C GLU A 47 -8.38 9.41 1.15
N ILE A 48 -9.06 10.36 0.52
CA ILE A 48 -8.69 10.91 -0.77
C ILE A 48 -8.68 12.43 -0.62
N TRP A 49 -7.53 13.03 -0.88
CA TRP A 49 -7.33 14.47 -0.87
C TRP A 49 -7.26 15.00 -2.29
N ASP A 50 -7.97 16.10 -2.56
CA ASP A 50 -7.99 16.77 -3.86
C ASP A 50 -7.31 18.13 -3.72
N PRO A 51 -6.16 18.37 -4.39
CA PRO A 51 -5.51 19.67 -4.37
C PRO A 51 -6.39 20.82 -4.87
N SER A 52 -7.38 20.54 -5.73
CA SER A 52 -8.33 21.54 -6.24
C SER A 52 -9.41 21.90 -5.22
N ASN A 53 -9.64 21.05 -4.21
CA ASN A 53 -10.51 21.32 -3.06
C ASN A 53 -9.78 20.93 -1.75
N PRO A 54 -8.73 21.68 -1.36
CA PRO A 54 -7.71 21.19 -0.44
C PRO A 54 -8.14 21.18 1.03
N THR A 55 -9.33 21.69 1.36
CA THR A 55 -9.84 21.86 2.72
C THR A 55 -10.66 20.68 3.21
N GLN A 56 -10.94 19.71 2.34
CA GLN A 56 -11.76 18.53 2.63
C GLN A 56 -11.07 17.25 2.16
N LEU A 57 -11.45 16.12 2.75
CA LEU A 57 -11.07 14.79 2.29
C LEU A 57 -12.32 13.95 2.09
N LEU A 58 -12.33 13.15 1.02
CA LEU A 58 -13.27 12.06 0.90
C LEU A 58 -12.74 10.88 1.72
N PHE A 59 -13.63 10.10 2.31
CA PHE A 59 -13.27 8.84 2.94
C PHE A 59 -14.09 7.69 2.38
N ARG A 60 -13.51 6.50 2.47
CA ARG A 60 -14.06 5.27 1.93
C ARG A 60 -13.59 4.11 2.80
N ARG A 61 -14.43 3.08 2.91
CA ARG A 61 -14.10 1.89 3.68
C ARG A 61 -13.01 1.11 2.96
N GLN A 62 -12.00 0.66 3.69
CA GLN A 62 -11.02 -0.29 3.18
C GLN A 62 -11.70 -1.61 2.78
N SER A 63 -11.08 -2.37 1.89
CA SER A 63 -11.58 -3.70 1.55
C SER A 63 -11.61 -4.62 2.78
N THR A 64 -12.52 -5.60 2.77
CA THR A 64 -12.56 -6.63 3.83
C THR A 64 -11.24 -7.38 3.94
N GLY A 65 -10.56 -7.62 2.82
CA GLY A 65 -9.25 -8.28 2.78
C GLY A 65 -8.19 -7.49 3.55
N MET A 66 -8.03 -6.20 3.23
CA MET A 66 -7.11 -5.32 3.95
C MET A 66 -7.41 -5.26 5.45
N ILE A 67 -8.68 -5.30 5.86
CA ILE A 67 -9.05 -5.21 7.28
C ILE A 67 -8.88 -6.52 8.04
N THR A 68 -9.11 -7.66 7.39
CA THR A 68 -9.14 -8.96 8.09
C THR A 68 -7.86 -9.77 7.94
N LYS A 69 -7.11 -9.55 6.86
CA LYS A 69 -5.91 -10.35 6.53
C LYS A 69 -4.60 -9.65 6.81
N THR A 70 -4.62 -8.35 7.09
CA THR A 70 -3.45 -7.66 7.63
C THR A 70 -3.58 -7.53 9.14
N LYS A 71 -2.47 -7.72 9.85
CA LYS A 71 -2.41 -7.52 11.30
C LYS A 71 -2.65 -6.03 11.59
N ASP A 72 -1.79 -5.19 11.02
CA ASP A 72 -1.90 -3.74 10.96
C ASP A 72 -1.88 -3.29 9.48
N ILE A 73 -2.02 -2.00 9.18
CA ILE A 73 -1.85 -1.48 7.80
C ILE A 73 -0.77 -0.41 7.82
N TYR A 74 0.46 -0.77 8.19
CA TYR A 74 1.56 0.20 8.29
C TYR A 74 2.33 0.30 6.97
N TYR A 75 2.55 1.53 6.52
CA TYR A 75 3.30 1.83 5.29
C TYR A 75 2.98 0.85 4.15
N PRO A 76 1.70 0.65 3.77
CA PRO A 76 1.36 -0.23 2.66
C PRO A 76 2.12 0.21 1.40
N HIS A 77 2.68 -0.75 0.68
CA HIS A 77 3.34 -0.51 -0.59
C HIS A 77 2.28 -0.30 -1.66
N THR A 78 2.24 0.89 -2.26
CA THR A 78 1.23 1.27 -3.23
C THR A 78 1.86 1.77 -4.53
N TYR A 79 1.34 1.30 -5.66
CA TYR A 79 1.76 1.74 -6.99
C TYR A 79 0.54 1.91 -7.89
N VAL A 80 0.49 3.02 -8.62
CA VAL A 80 -0.50 3.22 -9.68
C VAL A 80 -0.12 2.37 -10.89
N LEU A 81 -1.03 1.49 -11.29
CA LEU A 81 -0.89 0.66 -12.47
C LEU A 81 -1.27 1.44 -13.74
N PRO A 82 -0.87 0.99 -14.95
CA PRO A 82 -1.29 1.57 -16.22
C PRO A 82 -2.81 1.70 -16.39
N THR A 83 -3.59 0.83 -15.74
CA THR A 83 -5.07 0.91 -15.74
C THR A 83 -5.61 2.06 -14.90
N GLY A 84 -4.80 2.69 -14.06
CA GLY A 84 -5.21 3.66 -13.05
C GLY A 84 -5.60 3.02 -11.71
N ASP A 85 -5.72 1.69 -11.64
CA ASP A 85 -5.92 0.97 -10.37
C ASP A 85 -4.65 1.02 -9.50
N LEU A 86 -4.80 0.78 -8.21
CA LEU A 86 -3.67 0.64 -7.28
C LEU A 86 -3.31 -0.82 -7.10
N PHE A 87 -2.05 -1.16 -7.35
CA PHE A 87 -1.40 -2.30 -6.70
C PHE A 87 -1.16 -1.93 -5.25
N MET A 88 -1.64 -2.75 -4.31
CA MET A 88 -1.50 -2.52 -2.88
C MET A 88 -1.07 -3.78 -2.17
N MET A 89 -0.15 -3.64 -1.22
CA MET A 89 0.35 -4.75 -0.44
C MET A 89 0.83 -4.29 0.92
N CYS A 90 0.45 -5.02 1.96
CA CYS A 90 0.82 -4.73 3.33
C CYS A 90 0.79 -6.00 4.16
N ALA A 91 1.59 -6.04 5.22
CA ALA A 91 1.71 -7.20 6.09
C ALA A 91 2.07 -8.46 5.33
N ALA A 92 1.09 -9.31 5.01
CA ALA A 92 1.17 -10.54 4.23
C ALA A 92 0.06 -10.67 3.16
N TYR A 93 -0.65 -9.57 2.90
CA TYR A 93 -1.80 -9.53 2.00
C TYR A 93 -1.60 -8.43 0.96
N GLY A 94 -2.13 -8.65 -0.24
CA GLY A 94 -2.20 -7.61 -1.24
C GLY A 94 -3.35 -7.80 -2.21
N GLU A 95 -3.71 -6.70 -2.87
CA GLU A 95 -4.81 -6.62 -3.81
C GLU A 95 -4.55 -5.54 -4.87
N ILE A 96 -5.25 -5.64 -5.99
CA ILE A 96 -5.41 -4.56 -6.96
C ILE A 96 -6.79 -3.94 -6.71
N THR A 97 -6.86 -2.62 -6.53
CA THR A 97 -8.12 -1.93 -6.21
C THR A 97 -8.31 -0.67 -7.04
N GLU A 98 -9.56 -0.34 -7.33
CA GLU A 98 -9.91 0.98 -7.87
C GLU A 98 -9.75 2.04 -6.77
N PRO A 99 -8.99 3.13 -7.01
CA PRO A 99 -8.57 4.07 -5.96
C PRO A 99 -9.66 4.96 -5.36
N MET A 100 -10.79 5.19 -6.05
CA MET A 100 -11.80 6.17 -5.63
C MET A 100 -12.98 5.55 -4.88
N ASN A 101 -13.22 4.26 -5.07
CA ASN A 101 -14.33 3.51 -4.48
C ASN A 101 -13.91 2.19 -3.85
N THR A 102 -12.63 1.81 -3.88
CA THR A 102 -12.08 0.58 -3.28
C THR A 102 -12.65 -0.73 -3.82
N THR A 103 -13.13 -0.70 -5.05
CA THR A 103 -13.53 -1.94 -5.72
C THR A 103 -12.29 -2.81 -5.95
N VAL A 104 -12.21 -3.93 -5.25
CA VAL A 104 -11.14 -4.92 -5.44
C VAL A 104 -11.29 -5.55 -6.82
N ARG A 105 -10.28 -5.37 -7.66
CA ARG A 105 -10.18 -5.95 -9.01
C ARG A 105 -9.61 -7.36 -8.97
N ALA A 106 -8.60 -7.57 -8.12
CA ALA A 106 -7.95 -8.86 -7.95
C ALA A 106 -7.29 -8.95 -6.58
N THR A 107 -7.20 -10.15 -6.02
CA THR A 107 -6.32 -10.44 -4.88
C THR A 107 -4.97 -10.90 -5.40
N LEU A 108 -3.87 -10.41 -4.81
CA LEU A 108 -2.53 -10.87 -5.18
C LEU A 108 -2.30 -12.31 -4.69
N PRO A 109 -1.45 -13.11 -5.37
CA PRO A 109 -1.02 -14.40 -4.86
C PRO A 109 -0.41 -14.26 -3.46
N SER A 110 -0.62 -15.29 -2.64
CA SER A 110 0.00 -15.35 -1.32
C SER A 110 1.51 -15.46 -1.50
N TRP A 111 2.24 -14.46 -1.03
CA TRP A 111 3.70 -14.52 -1.07
C TRP A 111 4.28 -15.57 -0.12
N PHE A 112 3.47 -16.14 0.78
CA PHE A 112 3.90 -17.19 1.71
C PHE A 112 4.08 -18.51 0.98
N ASP A 113 3.54 -18.61 -0.24
CA ASP A 113 3.73 -19.75 -1.12
C ASP A 113 5.20 -19.83 -1.57
N VAL A 114 5.94 -18.71 -1.55
CA VAL A 114 7.37 -18.63 -1.91
C VAL A 114 8.29 -18.26 -0.75
N ALA A 115 7.80 -17.51 0.24
CA ALA A 115 8.55 -17.08 1.42
C ALA A 115 7.68 -17.19 2.69
N PRO A 116 7.51 -18.39 3.27
CA PRO A 116 6.65 -18.61 4.42
C PRO A 116 7.04 -17.71 5.61
N HIS A 117 6.05 -17.02 6.19
CA HIS A 117 6.21 -16.15 7.37
C HIS A 117 7.14 -14.94 7.18
N LEU A 118 7.44 -14.51 5.95
CA LEU A 118 8.16 -13.26 5.68
C LEU A 118 7.20 -12.07 5.68
N TYR A 119 7.46 -11.06 6.51
CA TYR A 119 6.64 -9.85 6.60
C TYR A 119 7.43 -8.64 6.13
N MET A 120 6.74 -7.72 5.43
CA MET A 120 7.33 -6.47 4.91
C MET A 120 6.81 -5.21 5.61
N GLU A 121 5.77 -5.33 6.44
CA GLU A 121 5.28 -4.18 7.22
C GLU A 121 6.12 -3.92 8.47
N TYR A 122 6.01 -2.72 9.04
CA TYR A 122 6.62 -2.40 10.32
C TYR A 122 6.10 -3.33 11.43
N PRO A 123 6.97 -3.88 12.30
CA PRO A 123 8.40 -3.58 12.49
C PRO A 123 9.38 -4.45 11.68
N TYR A 124 8.89 -5.26 10.74
CA TYR A 124 9.71 -6.20 9.96
C TYR A 124 10.39 -5.54 8.74
N THR A 125 10.20 -4.23 8.54
CA THR A 125 10.09 -3.57 7.21
C THR A 125 11.14 -3.95 6.17
N GLY A 126 10.66 -4.51 5.07
CA GLY A 126 11.33 -4.48 3.78
C GLY A 126 10.97 -3.22 3.00
N THR A 127 11.43 -3.13 1.76
CA THR A 127 11.03 -2.06 0.83
C THR A 127 10.52 -2.66 -0.48
N SER A 128 9.98 -1.84 -1.36
CA SER A 128 9.62 -2.29 -2.70
C SER A 128 9.80 -1.19 -3.73
N VAL A 129 9.80 -1.59 -4.99
CA VAL A 129 9.80 -0.69 -6.14
C VAL A 129 8.99 -1.30 -7.28
N MET A 130 8.21 -0.49 -7.99
CA MET A 130 7.69 -0.87 -9.29
C MET A 130 8.77 -0.58 -10.34
N LEU A 131 9.10 -1.58 -11.16
CA LEU A 131 10.04 -1.43 -12.26
C LEU A 131 9.50 -0.45 -13.31
N PRO A 132 10.39 0.16 -14.11
CA PRO A 132 9.97 1.14 -15.12
C PRO A 132 8.91 0.58 -16.07
N LEU A 133 7.89 1.39 -16.32
CA LEU A 133 6.87 1.13 -17.35
C LEU A 133 7.36 1.79 -18.64
N THR A 134 7.86 0.99 -19.59
CA THR A 134 8.49 1.49 -20.83
C THR A 134 7.78 0.96 -22.08
N PRO A 135 7.90 1.63 -23.24
CA PRO A 135 7.42 1.07 -24.50
C PRO A 135 7.98 -0.33 -24.78
N ASP A 136 9.26 -0.56 -24.47
CA ASP A 136 9.96 -1.82 -24.76
C ASP A 136 9.42 -3.02 -23.97
N ASN A 137 8.88 -2.80 -22.76
CA ASN A 137 8.24 -3.86 -21.97
C ASN A 137 6.71 -3.84 -22.07
N GLY A 138 6.16 -3.09 -23.04
CA GLY A 138 4.71 -2.94 -23.21
C GLY A 138 4.03 -2.32 -21.99
N TYR A 139 4.74 -1.52 -21.20
CA TYR A 139 4.28 -0.98 -19.92
C TYR A 139 3.82 -2.07 -18.92
N THR A 140 4.41 -3.26 -18.98
CA THR A 140 4.07 -4.37 -18.08
C THR A 140 4.45 -4.02 -16.62
N PRO A 141 3.51 -4.00 -15.67
CA PRO A 141 3.82 -3.65 -14.29
C PRO A 141 4.48 -4.80 -13.56
N GLU A 142 5.60 -4.51 -12.90
CA GLU A 142 6.34 -5.47 -12.12
C GLU A 142 6.80 -4.84 -10.82
N VAL A 143 6.46 -5.44 -9.68
CA VAL A 143 6.85 -4.94 -8.37
C VAL A 143 7.88 -5.88 -7.76
N VAL A 144 9.01 -5.33 -7.32
CA VAL A 144 10.08 -6.06 -6.65
C VAL A 144 10.13 -5.67 -5.19
N LEU A 145 10.26 -6.65 -4.31
CA LEU A 145 10.33 -6.49 -2.87
C LEU A 145 11.72 -6.83 -2.33
N PHE A 146 12.21 -5.91 -1.52
CA PHE A 146 13.47 -5.79 -0.79
C PHE A 146 13.49 -6.31 0.65
N GLY A 147 14.00 -7.51 0.93
CA GLY A 147 14.35 -7.91 2.31
C GLY A 147 13.16 -8.19 3.21
N GLY A 148 12.99 -7.40 4.28
CA GLY A 148 11.99 -7.64 5.32
C GLY A 148 12.47 -8.58 6.41
N GLN A 149 11.55 -9.15 7.20
CA GLN A 149 11.94 -10.08 8.25
C GLN A 149 10.87 -11.13 8.55
N TYR A 150 11.34 -12.31 8.98
CA TYR A 150 10.46 -13.39 9.37
C TYR A 150 9.73 -13.08 10.68
N MET A 151 8.55 -13.68 10.85
CA MET A 151 7.75 -13.57 12.06
C MET A 151 8.58 -13.83 13.33
N GLY A 152 8.32 -13.07 14.38
CA GLY A 152 9.04 -13.20 15.65
C GLY A 152 10.34 -12.39 15.71
N ALA A 153 10.58 -11.53 14.73
CA ALA A 153 11.63 -10.52 14.75
C ALA A 153 11.64 -9.69 16.04
N TYR A 154 12.85 -9.44 16.55
CA TYR A 154 13.14 -8.52 17.65
C TYR A 154 14.48 -7.82 17.41
N VAL A 155 14.91 -7.01 18.37
CA VAL A 155 16.22 -6.33 18.32
C VAL A 155 17.32 -7.36 18.06
N ASN A 156 18.16 -7.14 17.03
CA ASN A 156 19.23 -8.03 16.57
C ASN A 156 18.80 -9.30 15.80
N THR A 157 17.54 -9.43 15.39
CA THR A 157 17.20 -10.45 14.37
C THR A 157 17.81 -10.05 13.02
N THR A 158 18.36 -11.03 12.29
CA THR A 158 18.95 -10.81 10.96
C THR A 158 17.85 -10.67 9.92
N ALA A 159 17.88 -9.57 9.16
CA ALA A 159 16.93 -9.31 8.09
C ALA A 159 16.99 -10.39 7.00
N SER A 160 15.86 -10.58 6.32
CA SER A 160 15.78 -11.46 5.16
C SER A 160 16.68 -10.93 4.04
N SER A 161 17.43 -11.83 3.40
CA SER A 161 18.21 -11.54 2.20
C SER A 161 17.42 -11.77 0.91
N LEU A 162 16.12 -12.06 1.00
CA LEU A 162 15.30 -12.37 -0.17
C LEU A 162 14.95 -11.11 -0.97
N ALA A 163 14.88 -11.30 -2.29
CA ALA A 163 14.24 -10.39 -3.21
C ALA A 163 13.11 -11.14 -3.93
N LEU A 164 11.90 -10.58 -3.90
CA LEU A 164 10.71 -11.20 -4.49
C LEU A 164 10.19 -10.32 -5.62
N ARG A 165 9.57 -10.91 -6.64
CA ARG A 165 9.01 -10.17 -7.78
C ARG A 165 7.60 -10.67 -8.07
N ILE A 166 6.71 -9.74 -8.37
CA ILE A 166 5.38 -10.02 -8.89
C ILE A 166 5.18 -9.26 -10.20
N THR A 167 4.71 -9.97 -11.21
CA THR A 167 4.36 -9.41 -12.53
C THR A 167 2.84 -9.36 -12.64
N VAL A 168 2.29 -8.19 -12.96
CA VAL A 168 0.86 -8.02 -13.21
C VAL A 168 0.60 -8.28 -14.69
N LYS A 169 -0.24 -9.26 -15.00
CA LYS A 169 -0.70 -9.56 -16.36
C LYS A 169 -2.20 -9.29 -16.46
N TYR A 170 -2.58 -8.52 -17.48
CA TYR A 170 -3.99 -8.25 -17.78
C TYR A 170 -4.52 -9.35 -18.69
N ASN A 171 -5.79 -9.73 -18.50
CA ASN A 171 -6.45 -10.61 -19.45
C ASN A 171 -6.95 -9.76 -20.62
N GLU A 172 -6.51 -10.06 -21.85
CA GLU A 172 -6.88 -9.27 -23.04
C GLU A 172 -8.38 -9.35 -23.40
N THR A 173 -9.15 -10.18 -22.69
CA THR A 173 -10.57 -10.44 -22.97
C THR A 173 -11.57 -9.81 -21.99
N THR A 174 -11.10 -9.09 -20.95
CA THR A 174 -11.97 -8.41 -19.97
C THR A 174 -11.35 -7.12 -19.44
#